data_AF-A0A1F7FB01-F1
#
_entry.id   AF-A0A1F7FB01-F1
#
_cell.length_a   1.000
_cell.length_b   1.000
_cell.length_c   1.000
_cell.angle_alpha   90.00
_cell.angle_beta   90.00
_cell.angle_gamma   90.00
#
_symmetry.space_group_name_H-M   'P 1'
#
loop_
_entity.id
_entity.type
_entity.pdbx_description
1 polymer ?
#
loop_
_entity_poly.entity_id
_entity_poly.type
_entity_poly.pdbx_seq_one_letter_code
_entity_poly.pdbx_strand_id
1 'polypeptide(L)'
;MVMRYNEPLYRPPAEANSLIFQAAYECPNNTCTFCAMYKEKKYRERDPIDTKTVETYQANIKFKLGIENASELSRYAIQWVQSSSPNT
;
A
#
# COMPACT_ATOMS: atom_id res chain seq x y z
N MET A 1 6.60 -10.58 -3.31
CA MET A 1 6.21 -10.42 -1.89
C MET A 1 4.69 -10.51 -1.82
N VAL A 2 4.14 -11.45 -1.07
CA VAL A 2 2.69 -11.70 -1.01
C VAL A 2 2.09 -10.88 0.14
N MET A 3 1.10 -10.03 -0.15
CA MET A 3 0.31 -9.34 0.88
C MET A 3 -0.51 -10.37 1.67
N ARG A 4 -0.29 -10.43 2.99
CA ARG A 4 -1.05 -11.31 3.89
C ARG A 4 -2.18 -10.52 4.55
N TYR A 5 -3.41 -10.86 4.21
CA TYR A 5 -4.60 -10.33 4.86
C TYR A 5 -4.88 -11.04 6.17
N ASN A 6 -5.37 -10.29 7.15
CA ASN A 6 -6.00 -10.88 8.34
C ASN A 6 -7.47 -11.19 8.02
N GLU A 7 -7.87 -12.45 8.21
CA GLU A 7 -9.22 -12.94 7.92
C GLU A 7 -10.10 -13.01 9.18
N PRO A 8 -11.44 -12.96 9.04
CA PRO A 8 -12.22 -12.89 7.81
C PRO A 8 -12.30 -11.46 7.25
N LEU A 9 -12.40 -11.36 5.92
CA LEU A 9 -12.45 -10.08 5.20
C LEU A 9 -13.67 -10.03 4.29
N TYR A 10 -14.49 -8.98 4.43
CA TYR A 10 -15.61 -8.74 3.54
C TYR A 10 -15.23 -7.74 2.48
N ARG A 11 -15.47 -8.09 1.22
CA ARG A 11 -15.32 -7.18 0.07
C ARG A 11 -16.67 -7.06 -0.62
N PRO A 12 -17.31 -5.89 -0.59
CA PRO A 12 -18.55 -5.66 -1.33
C PRO A 12 -18.34 -5.91 -2.84
N PRO A 13 -19.37 -6.37 -3.59
CA PRO A 13 -19.26 -6.62 -5.02
C PRO A 13 -18.82 -5.41 -5.84
N ALA A 14 -19.24 -4.21 -5.44
CA ALA A 14 -18.83 -2.95 -6.07
C ALA A 14 -17.31 -2.70 -5.97
N GLU A 15 -16.64 -3.31 -5.00
CA GLU A 15 -15.21 -3.16 -4.72
C GLU A 15 -14.42 -4.43 -5.05
N ALA A 16 -14.99 -5.36 -5.85
CA ALA A 16 -14.41 -6.68 -6.14
C ALA A 16 -12.93 -6.61 -6.61
N ASN A 17 -12.59 -5.58 -7.37
CA ASN A 17 -11.26 -5.36 -7.95
C ASN A 17 -10.40 -4.36 -7.17
N SER A 18 -10.87 -3.84 -6.04
CA SER A 18 -10.14 -2.86 -5.24
C SER A 18 -9.09 -3.53 -4.35
N LEU A 19 -7.92 -2.90 -4.27
CA LEU A 19 -6.90 -3.26 -3.29
C LEU A 19 -7.42 -2.95 -1.89
N ILE A 20 -7.38 -3.93 -0.99
CA ILE A 20 -7.71 -3.69 0.41
C ILE A 20 -6.42 -3.36 1.14
N PHE A 21 -6.39 -2.22 1.83
CA PHE A 21 -5.28 -1.84 2.70
C PHE A 21 -5.77 -1.84 4.16
N GLN A 22 -5.34 -2.83 4.94
CA GLN A 22 -5.75 -2.98 6.34
C GLN A 22 -4.96 -2.01 7.22
N ALA A 23 -5.48 -0.80 7.44
CA ALA A 23 -4.90 0.19 8.36
C ALA A 23 -5.12 -0.17 9.85
N ALA A 24 -6.23 -0.84 10.14
CA ALA A 24 -6.55 -1.40 11.44
C ALA A 24 -7.21 -2.76 11.24
N TYR A 25 -7.30 -3.53 12.33
CA TYR A 25 -7.98 -4.81 12.34
C TYR A 25 -9.31 -4.70 13.08
N GLU A 26 -10.33 -5.37 12.53
CA GLU A 26 -11.69 -5.44 13.08
C GLU A 26 -12.40 -4.07 13.12
N CYS A 27 -13.53 -3.95 13.83
CA CYS A 27 -14.37 -2.75 13.85
C CYS A 27 -14.32 -2.03 15.21
N PRO A 28 -14.02 -0.71 15.28
CA PRO A 28 -13.99 0.04 16.53
C PRO A 28 -15.37 0.27 17.15
N ASN A 29 -16.43 0.32 16.33
CA ASN A 29 -17.79 0.59 16.80
C ASN A 29 -18.52 -0.67 17.31
N ASN A 30 -18.30 -1.82 16.66
CA ASN A 30 -18.82 -3.19 16.93
C ASN A 30 -20.29 -3.39 17.39
N THR A 31 -21.13 -2.36 17.42
CA THR A 31 -22.52 -2.36 17.92
C THR A 31 -23.58 -2.46 16.81
N CYS A 32 -23.14 -2.59 15.56
CA CYS A 32 -24.02 -2.66 14.40
C CYS A 32 -24.93 -3.90 14.45
N THR A 33 -26.24 -3.72 14.24
CA THR A 33 -27.21 -4.83 14.22
C THR A 33 -27.04 -5.74 13.01
N PHE A 34 -26.64 -5.18 11.86
CA PHE A 34 -26.51 -5.88 10.58
C PHE A 34 -25.16 -6.58 10.35
N CYS A 35 -24.09 -6.14 11.02
CA CYS A 35 -22.75 -6.67 10.78
C CYS A 35 -22.51 -7.90 11.66
N ALA A 36 -22.48 -9.09 11.06
CA ALA A 36 -22.17 -10.32 11.79
C ALA A 36 -20.64 -10.55 11.95
N MET A 37 -19.82 -10.02 11.03
CA MET A 37 -18.42 -10.41 10.91
C MET A 37 -17.49 -9.95 12.04
N TYR A 38 -17.75 -8.78 12.61
CA TYR A 38 -16.81 -8.14 13.56
C TYR A 38 -17.33 -8.07 14.99
N LYS A 39 -18.46 -8.72 15.31
CA LYS A 39 -19.09 -8.63 16.65
C LYS A 39 -18.27 -9.29 17.76
N GLU A 40 -17.61 -10.40 17.46
CA GLU A 40 -16.93 -11.22 18.46
C GLU A 40 -15.45 -10.86 18.63
N LYS A 41 -14.96 -9.90 17.84
CA LYS A 41 -13.54 -9.56 17.78
C LYS A 41 -13.27 -8.16 18.31
N LYS A 42 -12.14 -8.01 19.01
CA LYS A 42 -11.70 -6.72 19.56
C LYS A 42 -10.93 -5.93 18.50
N TYR A 43 -11.28 -4.66 18.38
CA TYR A 43 -10.54 -3.69 17.58
C TYR A 43 -9.08 -3.62 18.03
N ARG A 44 -8.17 -3.52 17.06
CA ARG A 44 -6.76 -3.20 17.29
C ARG A 44 -6.20 -2.41 16.10
N GLU A 45 -5.39 -1.41 16.38
CA GLU A 45 -4.63 -0.75 15.33
C GLU A 45 -3.57 -1.70 14.78
N ARG A 46 -3.33 -1.64 13.46
CA ARG A 46 -2.20 -2.34 12.88
C ARG A 46 -0.98 -1.47 13.17
N ASP A 47 0.08 -2.09 13.69
CA ASP A 47 1.36 -1.40 13.77
C ASP A 47 1.65 -0.78 12.41
N PRO A 48 2.08 0.49 12.35
CA PRO A 48 2.53 1.05 11.09
C PRO A 48 3.58 0.07 10.57
N ILE A 49 3.27 -0.58 9.44
CA ILE A 49 4.30 -1.13 8.56
C ILE A 49 5.35 -0.05 8.50
N ASP A 50 6.63 -0.38 8.71
CA ASP A 50 7.75 0.54 8.55
C ASP A 50 7.51 1.35 7.28
N THR A 51 6.84 2.49 7.43
CA THR A 51 6.46 3.34 6.34
C THR A 51 7.72 4.12 6.19
N LYS A 52 8.65 3.53 5.46
CA LYS A 52 9.57 4.32 4.68
C LYS A 52 8.65 5.28 3.93
N THR A 53 8.55 6.49 4.45
CA THR A 53 7.75 7.56 3.87
C THR A 53 8.17 7.75 2.42
N VAL A 54 7.33 8.41 1.63
CA VAL A 54 7.70 8.76 0.26
C VAL A 54 9.05 9.49 0.24
N GLU A 55 9.35 10.33 1.24
CA GLU A 55 10.66 10.99 1.36
C GLU A 55 11.81 10.02 1.60
N THR A 56 11.65 9.03 2.49
CA THR A 56 12.72 8.04 2.73
C THR A 56 12.93 7.07 1.57
N TYR A 57 11.89 6.76 0.79
CA TYR A 57 12.05 6.05 -0.48
C TYR A 57 12.81 6.90 -1.51
N GLN A 58 12.43 8.18 -1.67
CA GLN A 58 13.12 9.10 -2.59
C GLN A 58 14.59 9.29 -2.21
N ALA A 59 14.89 9.46 -0.91
CA ALA A 59 16.26 9.58 -0.41
C ALA A 59 17.08 8.30 -0.66
N ASN A 60 16.48 7.13 -0.42
CA ASN A 60 17.13 5.85 -0.72
C ASN A 60 17.35 5.64 -2.22
N ILE A 61 16.44 6.08 -3.08
CA ILE A 61 16.59 5.96 -4.54
C ILE A 61 17.75 6.83 -5.03
N LYS A 62 17.83 8.10 -4.60
CA LYS A 62 18.94 8.99 -4.94
C LYS A 62 20.29 8.41 -4.51
N PHE A 63 20.36 7.91 -3.27
CA PHE A 63 21.56 7.26 -2.75
C PHE A 63 21.94 5.99 -3.51
N LYS A 64 20.97 5.09 -3.77
CA LYS A 64 21.22 3.83 -4.48
C LYS A 64 21.61 4.03 -5.95
N LEU A 65 21.13 5.09 -6.58
CA LEU A 65 21.43 5.42 -7.98
C LEU A 65 22.60 6.40 -8.13
N GLY A 66 23.14 6.95 -7.03
CA GLY A 66 24.22 7.94 -7.05
C GLY A 66 23.82 9.27 -7.69
N ILE A 67 22.53 9.64 -7.62
CA ILE A 67 21.99 10.82 -8.30
C ILE A 67 21.84 11.96 -7.29
N GLU A 68 22.59 13.05 -7.49
CA GLU A 68 22.60 14.21 -6.59
C GLU A 68 21.46 15.22 -6.90
N ASN A 69 20.95 15.22 -8.14
CA ASN A 69 19.99 16.22 -8.62
C ASN A 69 18.62 15.62 -9.03
N ALA A 70 17.53 16.29 -8.65
CA ALA A 70 16.17 15.89 -9.02
C ALA A 70 15.92 15.87 -10.54
N SER A 71 16.53 16.80 -11.29
CA SER A 71 16.41 16.85 -12.76
C SER A 71 17.03 15.63 -13.45
N GLU A 72 18.09 15.09 -12.87
CA GLU A 72 18.79 13.91 -13.36
C GLU A 72 17.99 12.63 -13.06
N LEU A 73 17.37 12.55 -11.88
CA LEU A 73 16.43 11.48 -11.54
C LEU A 73 15.26 11.41 -12.53
N SER A 74 14.69 12.57 -12.88
CA SER A 74 13.62 12.66 -13.88
C SER A 74 14.06 12.18 -15.27
N ARG A 75 15.26 12.55 -15.72
CA ARG A 75 15.83 12.06 -16.99
C ARG A 75 16.02 10.55 -16.98
N TYR A 76 16.59 10.02 -15.91
CA TYR A 76 16.81 8.58 -15.76
C TYR A 76 15.49 7.80 -15.78
N ALA A 77 14.47 8.30 -15.08
CA ALA A 77 13.14 7.68 -15.07
C ALA A 77 12.50 7.67 -16.47
N ILE A 78 12.59 8.77 -17.22
CA ILE A 78 12.07 8.86 -18.59
C ILE A 78 12.79 7.85 -19.50
N GLN A 79 14.12 7.81 -19.44
CA GLN A 79 14.92 6.88 -20.24
C GLN A 79 14.59 5.41 -19.93
N TRP A 80 14.41 5.08 -18.65
CA TRP A 80 14.05 3.73 -18.22
C TRP A 80 12.66 3.31 -18.70
N VAL A 81 11.67 4.22 -18.64
CA VAL A 81 10.31 3.95 -19.17
C VAL A 81 10.36 3.75 -20.69
N GLN A 82 11.14 4.57 -21.40
CA GLN A 82 11.31 4.46 -22.84
C GLN A 82 12.03 3.17 -23.27
N SER A 83 13.02 2.70 -22.50
CA SER A 83 13.72 1.43 -22.78
C SER A 83 12.94 0.19 -22.34
N SER A 84 12.03 0.34 -21.37
CA SER A 84 11.21 -0.76 -20.84
C SER A 84 9.85 -0.89 -21.53
N SER A 85 9.45 0.09 -22.35
CA SER A 85 8.30 -0.06 -23.25
C SER A 85 8.72 -0.95 -24.41
N PRO A 86 8.12 -2.14 -24.59
CA PRO A 86 8.33 -2.88 -25.83
C PRO A 86 7.86 -1.99 -26.98
N ASN A 87 8.72 -1.80 -27.99
CA ASN A 87 8.31 -1.22 -29.26
C ASN A 87 7.07 -1.99 -29.72
N THR A 88 5.95 -1.27 -29.87
CA THR A 88 4.79 -1.75 -30.62
C THR A 88 5.19 -2.13 -32.04
#